data_AF-A0A084AAN5-F1
#
_entry.id   AF-A0A084AAN5-F1
#
_cell.length_a   1.000
_cell.length_b   1.000
_cell.length_c   1.000
_cell.angle_alpha   90.00
_cell.angle_beta   90.00
_cell.angle_gamma   90.00
#
_symmetry.space_group_name_H-M   'P 1'
#
loop_
_entity.id
_entity.type
_entity.pdbx_description
1 polymer ?
#
loop_
_entity_poly.entity_id
_entity_poly.type
_entity_poly.pdbx_seq_one_letter_code
_entity_poly.pdbx_strand_id
1 'polypeptide(L)'
;MITLNVNSLENAEIFWKELGLEEEIALNETYDPNPATLAISVETIDEIHDKIIELGLPLSPITKSADGRDLFSFIAPEGNTIIIIGEWVERPYTGEMRTEFFENMKDVLPLAPVRLSELTEGQFVLFGRVTCPWTRRFVKQLPAYADQTIYYVDTENTDLDNELQAIRKAHEISTVPTFMKRSADGTFVKFDEEKESLLDFMK
;
A
#
# COMPACT_ATOMS: atom_id res chain seq x y z
N MET A 1 1.42 14.33 15.61
CA MET A 1 2.36 15.47 15.60
C MET A 1 3.24 15.48 16.85
N ILE A 2 4.53 15.17 16.65
CA ILE A 2 5.60 15.14 17.66
C ILE A 2 6.49 16.36 17.44
N THR A 3 6.94 17.04 18.51
CA THR A 3 7.87 18.17 18.37
C THR A 3 9.32 17.69 18.44
N LEU A 4 10.13 18.09 17.46
CA LEU A 4 11.56 17.78 17.38
C LEU A 4 12.39 19.07 17.37
N ASN A 5 13.38 19.13 18.25
CA ASN A 5 14.38 20.19 18.23
C ASN A 5 15.41 19.90 17.14
N VAL A 6 15.65 20.90 16.30
CA VAL A 6 16.59 20.81 15.18
C VAL A 6 17.60 21.95 15.18
N ASN A 7 18.77 21.69 14.62
CA ASN A 7 19.86 22.66 14.50
C ASN A 7 19.70 23.58 13.29
N SER A 8 18.88 23.19 12.32
CA SER A 8 18.57 23.97 11.12
C SER A 8 17.18 23.62 10.61
N LEU A 9 16.26 24.58 10.67
CA LEU A 9 14.88 24.36 10.20
C LEU A 9 14.84 24.03 8.70
N GLU A 10 15.53 24.80 7.87
CA GLU A 10 15.51 24.61 6.40
C GLU A 10 15.93 23.19 5.99
N ASN A 11 17.04 22.69 6.55
CA ASN A 11 17.52 21.34 6.24
C ASN A 11 16.60 20.26 6.79
N ALA A 12 16.04 20.48 8.00
CA ALA A 12 15.12 19.53 8.61
C ALA A 12 13.80 19.45 7.84
N GLU A 13 13.23 20.58 7.41
CA GLU A 13 12.00 20.62 6.62
C GLU A 13 12.14 19.82 5.31
N ILE A 14 13.26 20.01 4.60
CA ILE A 14 13.56 19.25 3.38
C ILE A 14 13.63 17.75 3.68
N PHE A 15 14.39 17.37 4.72
CA PHE A 15 14.58 15.98 5.11
C PHE A 15 13.27 15.28 5.47
N TRP A 16 12.46 15.89 6.33
CA TRP A 16 11.21 15.27 6.79
C TRP A 16 10.14 15.21 5.70
N LYS A 17 10.11 16.21 4.83
CA LYS A 17 9.27 16.19 3.63
C LYS A 17 9.71 15.12 2.64
N GLU A 18 11.01 14.92 2.47
CA GLU A 18 11.52 13.86 1.62
C GLU A 18 11.06 12.49 2.11
N LEU A 19 11.01 12.28 3.44
CA LEU A 19 10.46 11.08 4.04
C LEU A 19 8.91 11.01 4.05
N GLY A 20 8.19 12.07 3.67
CA GLY A 20 6.73 12.13 3.75
C GLY A 20 6.18 12.19 5.18
N LEU A 21 6.96 12.77 6.11
CA LEU A 21 6.66 12.84 7.55
C LEU A 21 6.42 14.27 8.05
N GLU A 22 6.23 15.23 7.14
CA GLU A 22 6.04 16.65 7.46
C GLU A 22 4.79 16.93 8.30
N GLU A 23 3.74 16.12 8.18
CA GLU A 23 2.52 16.25 8.99
C GLU A 23 2.65 15.57 10.36
N GLU A 24 3.61 14.66 10.51
CA GLU A 24 3.83 13.92 11.75
C GLU A 24 4.79 14.63 12.71
N ILE A 25 5.60 15.55 12.21
CA ILE A 25 6.69 16.18 12.96
C ILE A 25 6.58 17.70 12.88
N ALA A 26 6.44 18.32 14.05
CA ALA A 26 6.62 19.77 14.21
C ALA A 26 8.09 20.05 14.55
N LEU A 27 8.70 21.00 13.83
CA LEU A 27 10.11 21.36 14.02
C LEU A 27 10.26 22.62 14.85
N ASN A 28 11.25 22.64 15.73
CA ASN A 28 11.62 23.80 16.53
C ASN A 28 13.12 24.04 16.43
N GLU A 29 13.53 25.25 16.02
CA GLU A 29 14.96 25.58 15.94
C GLU A 29 15.50 25.86 17.33
N THR A 30 16.18 24.88 17.92
CA THR A 30 16.83 25.04 19.21
C THR A 30 17.95 24.03 19.27
N TYR A 31 19.16 24.50 19.59
CA TYR A 31 20.29 23.62 19.82
C TYR A 31 20.01 22.73 21.04
N ASP A 32 19.81 21.43 20.79
CA ASP A 32 19.70 20.41 21.83
C ASP A 32 20.90 19.45 21.70
N PRO A 33 21.83 19.44 22.67
CA PRO A 33 22.98 18.55 22.61
C PRO A 33 22.63 17.09 22.89
N ASN A 34 21.40 16.78 23.32
CA ASN A 34 20.99 15.44 23.69
C ASN A 34 20.10 14.83 22.59
N PRO A 35 20.56 13.77 21.90
CA PRO A 35 19.72 13.04 20.98
C PRO A 35 18.47 12.49 21.66
N ALA A 36 17.33 12.65 21.02
CA ALA A 36 16.05 12.09 21.45
C ALA A 36 15.78 10.74 20.77
N THR A 37 14.93 9.92 21.39
CA THR A 37 14.32 8.75 20.76
C THR A 37 12.84 8.99 20.60
N LEU A 38 12.35 8.90 19.36
CA LEU A 38 10.96 9.17 19.01
C LEU A 38 10.35 7.99 18.27
N ALA A 39 9.07 7.72 18.49
CA ALA A 39 8.32 6.71 17.76
C ALA A 39 7.17 7.36 16.98
N ILE A 40 7.09 7.07 15.69
CA ILE A 40 6.09 7.59 14.76
C ILE A 40 5.30 6.40 14.22
N SER A 41 3.98 6.47 14.35
CA SER A 41 3.08 5.48 13.75
C SER A 41 2.63 5.99 12.39
N VAL A 42 2.81 5.15 11.38
CA VAL A 42 2.43 5.41 9.99
C VAL A 42 1.58 4.24 9.47
N GLU A 43 0.93 4.42 8.34
CA GLU A 43 0.16 3.33 7.72
C GLU A 43 1.07 2.23 7.19
N THR A 44 2.01 2.59 6.32
CA THR A 44 2.98 1.68 5.70
C THR A 44 4.39 2.18 5.97
N ILE A 45 5.34 1.25 6.11
CA ILE A 45 6.74 1.60 6.39
C ILE A 45 7.63 1.59 5.15
N ASP A 46 7.14 1.03 4.04
CA ASP A 46 7.89 0.68 2.83
C ASP A 46 8.62 1.89 2.22
N GLU A 47 7.90 2.96 1.88
CA GLU A 47 8.50 4.14 1.24
C GLU A 47 9.53 4.85 2.15
N ILE A 48 9.24 4.95 3.45
CA ILE A 48 10.14 5.58 4.41
C ILE A 48 11.41 4.74 4.52
N HIS A 49 11.27 3.42 4.66
CA HIS A 49 12.40 2.50 4.75
C HIS A 49 13.31 2.57 3.52
N ASP A 50 12.75 2.60 2.32
CA ASP A 50 13.51 2.69 1.07
C ASP A 50 14.25 4.02 0.94
N LYS A 51 13.59 5.14 1.25
CA LYS A 51 14.24 6.47 1.26
C LYS A 51 15.39 6.54 2.28
N ILE A 52 15.24 5.94 3.46
CA ILE A 52 16.30 5.87 4.48
C ILE A 52 17.53 5.10 3.94
N ILE A 53 17.30 4.02 3.19
CA ILE A 53 18.38 3.28 2.51
C ILE A 53 19.04 4.13 1.42
N GLU A 54 18.25 4.81 0.59
CA GLU A 54 18.75 5.69 -0.48
C GLU A 54 19.60 6.84 0.07
N LEU A 55 19.19 7.42 1.20
CA LEU A 55 19.94 8.46 1.92
C LEU A 55 21.19 7.92 2.63
N GLY A 56 21.38 6.59 2.68
CA GLY A 56 22.53 5.95 3.31
C GLY A 56 22.57 6.10 4.83
N LEU A 57 21.41 6.30 5.46
CA LEU A 57 21.33 6.50 6.91
C LEU A 57 21.45 5.16 7.65
N PRO A 58 22.06 5.14 8.86
CA PRO A 58 22.09 3.94 9.69
C PRO A 58 20.67 3.55 10.10
N LEU A 59 20.26 2.31 9.79
CA LEU A 59 18.97 1.74 10.19
C LEU A 59 19.09 0.35 10.83
N SER A 60 18.10 -0.01 11.65
CA SER A 60 17.92 -1.35 12.20
C SER A 60 17.23 -2.28 11.19
N PRO A 61 17.34 -3.60 11.37
CA PRO A 61 16.44 -4.54 10.70
C PRO A 61 14.97 -4.25 11.05
N ILE A 62 14.06 -4.60 10.14
CA ILE A 62 12.62 -4.59 10.42
C ILE A 62 12.30 -5.76 11.36
N THR A 63 11.52 -5.47 12.40
CA THR A 63 11.10 -6.41 13.44
C THR A 63 9.63 -6.22 13.78
N LYS A 64 9.07 -7.08 14.64
CA LYS A 64 7.69 -6.95 15.12
C LYS A 64 7.62 -6.18 16.44
N SER A 65 6.69 -5.24 16.51
CA SER A 65 6.27 -4.58 17.75
C SER A 65 5.50 -5.55 18.67
N ALA A 66 5.24 -5.11 19.90
CA ALA A 66 4.38 -5.83 20.84
C ALA A 66 2.93 -5.99 20.36
N ASP A 67 2.44 -5.10 19.48
CA ASP A 67 1.10 -5.15 18.88
C ASP A 67 1.07 -5.90 17.53
N GLY A 68 2.20 -6.44 17.07
CA GLY A 68 2.31 -7.22 15.84
C GLY A 68 2.53 -6.41 14.55
N ARG A 69 2.55 -5.07 14.63
CA ARG A 69 2.99 -4.19 13.54
C ARG A 69 4.49 -4.33 13.28
N ASP A 70 4.92 -3.91 12.11
CA ASP A 70 6.33 -3.88 11.73
C ASP A 70 6.96 -2.57 12.23
N LEU A 71 8.20 -2.65 12.70
CA LEU A 71 8.97 -1.49 13.10
C LEU A 71 10.42 -1.61 12.68
N PHE A 72 11.02 -0.47 12.38
CA PHE A 72 12.47 -0.30 12.29
C PHE A 72 12.85 1.05 12.92
N SER A 73 14.13 1.24 13.20
CA SER A 73 14.64 2.53 13.60
C SER A 73 15.77 3.00 12.70
N PHE A 74 15.96 4.32 12.62
CA PHE A 74 17.11 4.92 11.96
C PHE A 74 17.66 6.09 12.78
N ILE A 75 18.89 6.49 12.48
CA ILE A 75 19.53 7.67 13.07
C ILE A 75 19.39 8.85 12.09
N ALA A 76 18.64 9.87 12.48
CA ALA A 76 18.49 11.10 11.72
C ALA A 76 19.83 11.89 11.67
N PRO A 77 20.02 12.82 10.73
CA PRO A 77 21.27 13.58 10.58
C PRO A 77 21.74 14.29 11.87
N GLU A 78 20.81 14.66 12.75
CA GLU A 78 21.08 15.34 14.01
C GLU A 78 21.36 14.39 15.18
N GLY A 79 21.41 13.09 14.93
CA GLY A 79 21.70 12.06 15.93
C GLY A 79 20.47 11.46 16.62
N ASN A 80 19.29 12.05 16.41
CA ASN A 80 18.02 11.53 16.95
C ASN A 80 17.74 10.10 16.44
N THR A 81 17.30 9.23 17.34
CA THR A 81 16.82 7.89 16.97
C THR A 81 15.33 7.94 16.68
N ILE A 82 14.95 7.55 15.48
CA ILE A 82 13.56 7.59 15.01
C ILE A 82 13.10 6.16 14.82
N ILE A 83 12.01 5.79 15.46
CA ILE A 83 11.37 4.48 15.36
C ILE A 83 10.11 4.65 14.51
N ILE A 84 10.05 3.98 13.37
CA ILE A 84 8.88 3.97 12.50
C ILE A 84 8.11 2.68 12.76
N ILE A 85 6.80 2.79 12.96
CA ILE A 85 5.90 1.67 13.25
C ILE A 85 4.73 1.71 12.27
N GLY A 86 4.52 0.63 11.51
CA GLY A 86 3.46 0.54 10.50
C GLY A 86 3.34 -0.88 9.93
N GLU A 87 2.63 -1.05 8.81
CA GLU A 87 2.61 -2.32 8.09
C GLU A 87 3.77 -2.38 7.08
N TRP A 88 4.49 -3.51 7.04
CA TRP A 88 5.46 -3.79 5.98
C TRP A 88 4.79 -4.57 4.85
N VAL A 89 4.42 -3.86 3.79
CA VAL A 89 3.58 -4.40 2.71
C VAL A 89 4.42 -5.23 1.73
N GLU A 90 5.57 -4.71 1.31
CA GLU A 90 6.48 -5.29 0.32
C GLU A 90 7.47 -6.30 0.92
N ARG A 91 7.14 -6.83 2.09
CA ARG A 91 7.90 -7.91 2.74
C ARG A 91 8.08 -9.14 1.84
N PRO A 92 9.16 -9.92 2.03
CA PRO A 92 9.45 -11.10 1.23
C PRO A 92 8.26 -12.05 1.11
N TYR A 93 7.97 -12.49 -0.12
CA TYR A 93 6.84 -13.36 -0.40
C TYR A 93 7.05 -14.77 0.19
N THR A 94 6.06 -15.28 0.92
CA THR A 94 6.10 -16.61 1.53
C THR A 94 4.89 -17.46 1.14
N GLY A 95 5.00 -18.78 1.37
CA GLY A 95 3.88 -19.70 1.16
C GLY A 95 2.68 -19.40 2.06
N GLU A 96 2.88 -18.89 3.27
CA GLU A 96 1.79 -18.49 4.17
C GLU A 96 0.98 -17.33 3.59
N MET A 97 1.65 -16.33 3.01
CA MET A 97 0.96 -15.21 2.33
C MET A 97 0.17 -15.66 1.11
N ARG A 98 0.66 -16.70 0.41
CA ARG A 98 -0.09 -17.33 -0.69
C ARG A 98 -1.37 -17.95 -0.18
N THR A 99 -1.30 -18.71 0.92
CA THR A 99 -2.48 -19.35 1.52
C THR A 99 -3.48 -18.30 1.99
N GLU A 100 -3.02 -17.30 2.73
CA GLU A 100 -3.86 -16.18 3.21
C GLU A 100 -4.58 -15.46 2.05
N PHE A 101 -3.88 -15.22 0.93
CA PHE A 101 -4.49 -14.63 -0.25
C PHE A 101 -5.68 -15.45 -0.77
N PHE A 102 -5.52 -16.76 -0.93
CA PHE A 102 -6.60 -17.61 -1.45
C PHE A 102 -7.75 -17.80 -0.46
N GLU A 103 -7.47 -17.81 0.84
CA GLU A 103 -8.51 -17.80 1.87
C GLU A 103 -9.37 -16.53 1.82
N ASN A 104 -8.74 -15.35 1.65
CA ASN A 104 -9.43 -14.08 1.49
C ASN A 104 -10.22 -13.98 0.17
N MET A 105 -9.82 -14.75 -0.85
CA MET A 105 -10.42 -14.76 -2.18
C MET A 105 -11.44 -15.90 -2.38
N LYS A 106 -11.77 -16.67 -1.33
CA LYS A 106 -12.60 -17.89 -1.45
C LYS A 106 -13.98 -17.68 -2.07
N ASP A 107 -14.56 -16.49 -1.87
CA ASP A 107 -15.90 -16.11 -2.38
C ASP A 107 -15.80 -15.27 -3.68
N VAL A 108 -14.59 -15.03 -4.17
CA VAL A 108 -14.32 -14.24 -5.39
C VAL A 108 -14.24 -15.18 -6.60
N LEU A 109 -14.95 -14.82 -7.67
CA LEU A 109 -15.10 -15.67 -8.85
C LEU A 109 -13.99 -15.41 -9.88
N PRO A 110 -13.24 -16.43 -10.35
CA PRO A 110 -12.28 -16.22 -11.41
C PRO A 110 -12.98 -15.84 -12.72
N LEU A 111 -12.39 -14.87 -13.44
CA LEU A 111 -12.90 -14.38 -14.71
C LEU A 111 -11.76 -14.38 -15.74
N ALA A 112 -11.98 -15.05 -16.87
CA ALA A 112 -11.08 -14.94 -18.00
C ALA A 112 -11.17 -13.51 -18.57
N PRO A 113 -10.05 -12.87 -18.95
CA PRO A 113 -10.04 -11.48 -19.43
C PRO A 113 -11.10 -11.19 -20.50
N VAL A 114 -11.27 -12.06 -21.50
CA VAL A 114 -12.25 -11.90 -22.60
C VAL A 114 -13.69 -11.77 -22.17
N ARG A 115 -14.01 -12.28 -20.97
CA ARG A 115 -15.36 -12.30 -20.43
C ARG A 115 -15.69 -11.03 -19.66
N LEU A 116 -14.79 -10.04 -19.62
CA LEU A 116 -15.00 -8.77 -18.96
C LEU A 116 -16.25 -8.03 -19.48
N SER A 117 -16.56 -8.15 -20.78
CA SER A 117 -17.77 -7.57 -21.38
C SER A 117 -19.07 -8.27 -20.97
N GLU A 118 -19.00 -9.48 -20.41
CA GLU A 118 -20.16 -10.23 -19.92
C GLU A 118 -20.65 -9.70 -18.57
N LEU A 119 -19.87 -8.85 -17.90
CA LEU A 119 -20.26 -8.26 -16.63
C LEU A 119 -21.45 -7.32 -16.81
N THR A 120 -22.43 -7.48 -15.92
CA THR A 120 -23.63 -6.64 -15.83
C THR A 120 -23.43 -5.50 -14.83
N GLU A 121 -24.29 -4.50 -14.91
CA GLU A 121 -24.31 -3.37 -13.98
C GLU A 121 -24.21 -3.82 -12.51
N GLY A 122 -23.41 -3.11 -11.73
CA GLY A 122 -23.22 -3.36 -10.30
C GLY A 122 -22.23 -4.48 -9.97
N GLN A 123 -21.76 -5.25 -10.95
CA GLN A 123 -20.74 -6.27 -10.71
C GLN A 123 -19.34 -5.67 -10.61
N PHE A 124 -18.50 -6.28 -9.78
CA PHE A 124 -17.16 -5.81 -9.49
C PHE A 124 -16.09 -6.73 -10.08
N VAL A 125 -14.94 -6.18 -10.43
CA VAL A 125 -13.79 -6.96 -10.91
C VAL A 125 -12.49 -6.43 -10.33
N LEU A 126 -11.69 -7.33 -9.78
CA LEU A 126 -10.34 -7.10 -9.30
C LEU A 126 -9.32 -7.64 -10.32
N PHE A 127 -8.45 -6.76 -10.80
CA PHE A 127 -7.24 -7.13 -11.51
C PHE A 127 -6.08 -7.15 -10.52
N GLY A 128 -5.43 -8.30 -10.38
CA GLY A 128 -4.40 -8.49 -9.37
C GLY A 128 -3.55 -9.71 -9.65
N ARG A 129 -2.54 -9.95 -8.80
CA ARG A 129 -1.77 -11.18 -8.81
C ARG A 129 -1.30 -11.52 -7.41
N VAL A 130 -1.24 -12.81 -7.09
CA VAL A 130 -0.88 -13.28 -5.75
C VAL A 130 0.53 -12.87 -5.32
N THR A 131 1.43 -12.67 -6.29
CA THR A 131 2.81 -12.22 -6.07
C THR A 131 2.90 -10.73 -5.75
N CYS A 132 1.89 -9.92 -6.07
CA CYS A 132 1.89 -8.48 -5.77
C CYS A 132 1.54 -8.21 -4.29
N PRO A 133 2.41 -7.54 -3.52
CA PRO A 133 2.16 -7.25 -2.11
C PRO A 133 0.93 -6.37 -1.90
N TRP A 134 0.73 -5.36 -2.73
CA TRP A 134 -0.44 -4.48 -2.69
C TRP A 134 -1.74 -5.19 -3.01
N THR A 135 -1.73 -6.15 -3.96
CA THR A 135 -2.91 -6.98 -4.20
C THR A 135 -3.22 -7.85 -2.98
N ARG A 136 -2.19 -8.45 -2.34
CA ARG A 136 -2.39 -9.21 -1.10
C ARG A 136 -2.95 -8.35 0.03
N ARG A 137 -2.49 -7.10 0.18
CA ARG A 137 -3.05 -6.14 1.15
C ARG A 137 -4.52 -5.86 0.86
N PHE A 138 -4.87 -5.56 -0.39
CA PHE A 138 -6.25 -5.24 -0.79
C PHE A 138 -7.22 -6.38 -0.52
N VAL A 139 -6.87 -7.62 -0.88
CA VAL A 139 -7.82 -8.75 -0.77
C VAL A 139 -8.23 -9.08 0.67
N LYS A 140 -7.42 -8.70 1.68
CA LYS A 140 -7.76 -8.88 3.10
C LYS A 140 -9.09 -8.21 3.49
N GLN A 141 -9.54 -7.22 2.72
CA GLN A 141 -10.77 -6.49 2.98
C GLN A 141 -12.01 -7.17 2.38
N LEU A 142 -11.84 -8.03 1.36
CA LEU A 142 -12.94 -8.62 0.61
C LEU A 142 -13.87 -9.54 1.42
N PRO A 143 -13.40 -10.28 2.45
CA PRO A 143 -14.31 -11.07 3.29
C PRO A 143 -15.41 -10.26 3.98
N ALA A 144 -15.24 -8.94 4.15
CA ALA A 144 -16.27 -8.06 4.70
C ALA A 144 -17.45 -7.82 3.72
N TYR A 145 -17.32 -8.24 2.47
CA TYR A 145 -18.27 -8.00 1.39
C TYR A 145 -18.67 -9.29 0.66
N ALA A 146 -18.75 -10.40 1.40
CA ALA A 146 -19.06 -11.72 0.85
C ALA A 146 -20.47 -11.83 0.21
N ASP A 147 -21.34 -10.85 0.43
CA ASP A 147 -22.66 -10.71 -0.20
C ASP A 147 -22.59 -10.12 -1.62
N GLN A 148 -21.47 -9.48 -1.98
CA GLN A 148 -21.26 -8.87 -3.29
C GLN A 148 -20.65 -9.86 -4.28
N THR A 149 -21.05 -9.77 -5.55
CA THR A 149 -20.44 -10.58 -6.61
C THR A 149 -19.18 -9.90 -7.13
N ILE A 150 -18.02 -10.43 -6.73
CA ILE A 150 -16.72 -9.93 -7.13
C ILE A 150 -16.05 -10.95 -8.06
N TYR A 151 -15.53 -10.46 -9.19
CA TYR A 151 -14.74 -11.23 -10.13
C TYR A 151 -13.26 -10.94 -9.98
N TYR A 152 -12.41 -11.88 -10.38
CA TYR A 152 -10.95 -11.74 -10.33
C TYR A 152 -10.31 -12.12 -11.65
N VAL A 153 -9.48 -11.23 -12.17
CA VAL A 153 -8.62 -11.46 -13.32
C VAL A 153 -7.17 -11.54 -12.83
N ASP A 154 -6.56 -12.72 -12.99
CA ASP A 154 -5.15 -12.93 -12.66
C ASP A 154 -4.25 -12.26 -13.70
N THR A 155 -3.35 -11.40 -13.21
CA THR A 155 -2.46 -10.59 -14.04
C THR A 155 -1.01 -11.09 -14.07
N GLU A 156 -0.71 -12.23 -13.43
CA GLU A 156 0.66 -12.78 -13.33
C GLU A 156 1.38 -12.89 -14.68
N ASN A 157 0.67 -13.35 -15.72
CA ASN A 157 1.24 -13.62 -17.04
C ASN A 157 1.05 -12.47 -18.05
N THR A 158 0.87 -11.23 -17.58
CA THR A 158 0.63 -10.07 -18.47
C THR A 158 1.67 -9.98 -19.60
N ASP A 159 2.96 -10.23 -19.33
CA ASP A 159 4.01 -10.09 -20.36
C ASP A 159 3.96 -11.16 -21.46
N LEU A 160 3.30 -12.29 -21.20
CA LEU A 160 3.22 -13.44 -22.12
C LEU A 160 1.86 -13.58 -22.78
N ASP A 161 0.82 -12.96 -22.21
CA ASP A 161 -0.56 -13.06 -22.66
C ASP A 161 -0.99 -11.77 -23.39
N ASN A 162 -0.95 -11.82 -24.73
CA ASN A 162 -1.33 -10.69 -25.59
C ASN A 162 -2.78 -10.22 -25.36
N GLU A 163 -3.67 -11.14 -24.98
CA GLU A 163 -5.08 -10.83 -24.76
C GLU A 163 -5.26 -10.08 -23.45
N LEU A 164 -4.59 -10.53 -22.40
CA LEU A 164 -4.51 -9.80 -21.13
C LEU A 164 -3.87 -8.41 -21.30
N GLN A 165 -2.82 -8.27 -22.12
CA GLN A 165 -2.23 -6.96 -22.45
C GLN A 165 -3.24 -6.04 -23.14
N ALA A 166 -3.95 -6.56 -24.15
CA ALA A 166 -4.93 -5.78 -24.90
C ALA A 166 -6.06 -5.28 -23.99
N ILE A 167 -6.56 -6.13 -23.09
CA ILE A 167 -7.61 -5.77 -22.14
C ILE A 167 -7.12 -4.76 -21.11
N ARG A 168 -5.94 -4.98 -20.53
CA ARG A 168 -5.34 -4.00 -19.60
C ARG A 168 -5.16 -2.65 -20.27
N LYS A 169 -4.70 -2.62 -21.52
CA LYS A 169 -4.57 -1.36 -22.28
C LYS A 169 -5.92 -0.72 -22.57
N ALA A 170 -6.90 -1.49 -23.01
CA ALA A 170 -8.25 -0.98 -23.36
C ALA A 170 -8.99 -0.39 -22.15
N HIS A 171 -8.71 -0.91 -20.94
CA HIS A 171 -9.29 -0.44 -19.69
C HIS A 171 -8.32 0.41 -18.84
N GLU A 172 -7.18 0.82 -19.41
CA GLU A 172 -6.17 1.67 -18.77
C GLU A 172 -5.68 1.13 -17.40
N ILE A 173 -5.47 -0.18 -17.31
CA ILE A 173 -5.02 -0.91 -16.11
C ILE A 173 -3.48 -0.96 -16.09
N SER A 174 -2.86 0.17 -15.69
CA SER A 174 -1.40 0.32 -15.60
C SER A 174 -0.80 -0.38 -14.38
N THR A 175 -1.47 -0.34 -13.23
CA THR A 175 -1.00 -0.91 -11.96
C THR A 175 -1.97 -1.94 -11.40
N VAL A 176 -1.51 -2.74 -10.44
CA VAL A 176 -2.34 -3.69 -9.70
C VAL A 176 -2.07 -3.54 -8.19
N PRO A 177 -3.09 -3.66 -7.32
CA PRO A 177 -4.47 -4.01 -7.63
C PRO A 177 -5.22 -2.89 -8.36
N THR A 178 -6.09 -3.25 -9.31
CA THR A 178 -7.08 -2.33 -9.88
C THR A 178 -8.45 -2.93 -9.66
N PHE A 179 -9.30 -2.23 -8.92
CA PHE A 179 -10.66 -2.65 -8.62
C PHE A 179 -11.66 -1.77 -9.39
N MET A 180 -12.64 -2.39 -10.05
CA MET A 180 -13.59 -1.68 -10.90
C MET A 180 -15.01 -2.16 -10.69
N LYS A 181 -15.97 -1.26 -10.92
CA LYS A 181 -17.40 -1.53 -10.94
C LYS A 181 -17.96 -1.30 -12.35
N ARG A 182 -18.83 -2.20 -12.79
CA ARG A 182 -19.54 -2.07 -14.07
C ARG A 182 -20.72 -1.10 -13.93
N SER A 183 -20.73 -0.05 -14.75
CA SER A 183 -21.81 0.95 -14.81
C SER A 183 -22.97 0.51 -15.71
N ALA A 184 -24.13 1.14 -15.55
CA ALA A 184 -25.34 0.92 -16.35
C ALA A 184 -25.12 1.13 -17.86
N ASP A 185 -24.25 2.07 -18.22
CA ASP A 185 -23.89 2.39 -19.62
C ASP A 185 -22.88 1.41 -20.23
N GLY A 186 -22.45 0.40 -19.47
CA GLY A 186 -21.45 -0.56 -19.91
C GLY A 186 -20.01 -0.05 -19.86
N THR A 187 -19.75 1.06 -19.17
CA THR A 187 -18.39 1.48 -18.83
C THR A 187 -17.93 0.88 -17.50
N PHE A 188 -16.66 1.09 -17.14
CA PHE A 188 -16.11 0.70 -15.85
C PHE A 188 -15.66 1.95 -15.09
N VAL A 189 -16.04 2.01 -13.82
CA VAL A 189 -15.52 3.00 -12.87
C VAL A 189 -14.46 2.33 -12.03
N LYS A 190 -13.29 2.96 -11.89
CA LYS A 190 -12.19 2.48 -11.05
C LYS A 190 -12.36 2.99 -9.64
N PHE A 191 -12.12 2.12 -8.67
CA PHE A 191 -11.96 2.50 -7.29
C PHE A 191 -10.71 3.36 -7.12
N ASP A 192 -10.83 4.41 -6.32
CA ASP A 192 -9.76 5.36 -6.00
C ASP A 192 -9.83 5.67 -4.50
N GLU A 193 -8.87 5.16 -3.74
CA GLU A 193 -8.86 5.23 -2.29
C GLU A 193 -8.63 6.66 -1.75
N GLU A 194 -8.11 7.57 -2.58
CA GLU A 194 -7.99 8.98 -2.22
C GLU A 194 -9.34 9.71 -2.32
N LYS A 195 -10.29 9.18 -3.10
CA LYS A 195 -11.57 9.84 -3.38
C LYS A 195 -12.72 9.31 -2.53
N GLU A 196 -12.75 8.01 -2.25
CA GLU A 196 -13.83 7.39 -1.51
C GLU A 196 -13.38 6.14 -0.75
N SER A 197 -14.17 5.75 0.25
CA SER A 197 -13.93 4.50 0.97
C SER A 197 -14.38 3.30 0.10
N LEU A 198 -13.73 2.15 0.29
CA LEU A 198 -14.16 0.91 -0.39
C LEU A 198 -15.61 0.56 -0.08
N LEU A 199 -16.07 0.84 1.16
CA LEU A 199 -17.46 0.62 1.56
C LEU A 199 -18.43 1.47 0.74
N ASP A 200 -18.09 2.73 0.46
CA ASP A 200 -18.94 3.61 -0.32
C ASP A 200 -18.95 3.23 -1.80
N PHE A 201 -17.80 2.86 -2.35
CA PHE A 201 -17.68 2.36 -3.73
C PHE A 201 -18.49 1.09 -3.98
N MET A 202 -18.57 0.23 -2.95
CA MET A 202 -19.25 -1.06 -2.99
C MET A 202 -20.77 -0.97 -2.86
N LYS A 203 -21.33 0.18 -2.47
CA LYS A 203 -22.79 0.44 -2.42
C LYS A 203 -23.36 0.65 -3.82
#